data_AF-A0A9W7GNB6-F1
#
_entry.id   AF-A0A9W7GNB6-F1
#
_cell.length_a   1.000
_cell.length_b   1.000
_cell.length_c   1.000
_cell.angle_alpha   90.00
_cell.angle_beta   90.00
_cell.angle_gamma   90.00
#
_symmetry.space_group_name_H-M   'P 1'
#
loop_
_entity.id
_entity.type
_entity.pdbx_description
1 polymer ?
#
loop_
_entity_poly.entity_id
_entity_poly.type
_entity_poly.pdbx_seq_one_letter_code
_entity_poly.pdbx_strand_id
1 'polypeptide(L)'
;MATRDHRRVSLYDLDSPSLNPQTHPHHPQTHPQDAESETRAQKPPPTNIVTSLHASHPLHISILSTLIIISSLCLLIYSHVSISTTLWFSTDSTLSTTGDCGAIGFEDVYEVSFIEAVRRTWDSGAIFLSLLIFICSGVWPYLKLITLLYVWFVPSSPPRRSTALSCLRSLGRWSLFDVYAILVVKSASDFTLSGSQPVAVNVEIRPGLAAFAATAVASMLHAEWMHDVSCRNVGVVAVSAKTQEGEVGSVTDMDSETGNLLQQQTVLARPACSRGSKLNALALAALAALAAVMACAYSIPLFDVEIGGLITWIDDGPDINRNFTAGGIIRALASTCSLSRTPMKAPVYFLVAIYAVIVLALPPIALVVLAALDRKYLRSVGAFLSLDVLFLAVVLMTPKLEGLMQTFIGPKCEEIGVANCLKLTGKVGKGSWLMLAAALMLIGGINEKFIKCEGIRERAEGVFKACRRSVLTSNTPMDAVVEGGVECTRLS
;
A
#
# COMPACT_ATOMS: atom_id res chain seq x y z
N MET A 1 -49.67 20.59 -17.55
CA MET A 1 -50.40 19.36 -17.94
C MET A 1 -49.91 18.23 -17.05
N ALA A 2 -50.85 17.62 -16.30
CA ALA A 2 -50.78 16.38 -15.52
C ALA A 2 -49.74 16.23 -14.39
N THR A 3 -50.22 16.51 -13.18
CA THR A 3 -49.76 15.99 -11.88
C THR A 3 -50.08 14.49 -11.75
N ARG A 4 -49.25 13.73 -11.00
CA ARG A 4 -49.76 12.54 -10.30
C ARG A 4 -48.95 12.20 -9.05
N ASP A 5 -49.74 11.96 -8.01
CA ASP A 5 -49.44 11.78 -6.60
C ASP A 5 -49.73 10.31 -6.19
N HIS A 6 -49.27 9.94 -4.99
CA HIS A 6 -49.61 8.79 -4.13
C HIS A 6 -48.95 7.42 -4.38
N ARG A 7 -48.29 6.85 -3.35
CA ARG A 7 -48.94 6.11 -2.23
C ARG A 7 -47.96 5.61 -1.16
N ARG A 8 -48.43 5.69 0.10
CA ARG A 8 -47.97 5.00 1.33
C ARG A 8 -48.46 3.54 1.38
N VAL A 9 -47.74 2.69 2.12
CA VAL A 9 -48.20 1.41 2.75
C VAL A 9 -47.34 1.24 4.03
N SER A 10 -47.80 1.43 5.27
CA SER A 10 -48.70 0.65 6.18
C SER A 10 -48.18 -0.77 6.53
N LEU A 11 -47.56 -1.00 7.70
CA LEU A 11 -48.14 -1.45 8.98
C LEU A 11 -48.85 -2.82 8.91
N TYR A 12 -48.27 -3.83 9.59
CA TYR A 12 -48.94 -5.04 10.05
C TYR A 12 -48.45 -5.39 11.46
N ASP A 13 -49.29 -5.09 12.45
CA ASP A 13 -49.49 -5.89 13.67
C ASP A 13 -50.50 -7.00 13.35
N LEU A 14 -50.31 -8.20 13.89
CA LEU A 14 -51.41 -9.14 14.14
C LEU A 14 -51.09 -10.05 15.33
N ASP A 15 -52.11 -10.12 16.18
CA ASP A 15 -52.21 -10.64 17.54
C ASP A 15 -52.52 -12.15 17.65
N SER A 16 -51.96 -12.76 18.71
CA SER A 16 -52.63 -13.65 19.70
C SER A 16 -53.22 -15.04 19.26
N PRO A 17 -53.88 -15.83 20.14
CA PRO A 17 -53.28 -16.73 21.16
C PRO A 17 -53.88 -18.17 21.13
N SER A 18 -53.35 -19.14 21.89
CA SER A 18 -54.17 -20.29 22.37
C SER A 18 -53.62 -20.98 23.63
N LEU A 19 -54.50 -21.05 24.64
CA LEU A 19 -54.49 -21.96 25.79
C LEU A 19 -54.77 -23.41 25.35
N ASN A 20 -54.33 -24.43 26.10
CA ASN A 20 -55.12 -25.13 27.15
C ASN A 20 -54.37 -26.43 27.63
N PRO A 21 -54.88 -27.27 28.57
CA PRO A 21 -54.14 -27.67 29.77
C PRO A 21 -53.99 -29.21 29.88
N GLN A 22 -53.32 -29.72 30.92
CA GLN A 22 -53.85 -30.78 31.80
C GLN A 22 -52.83 -31.28 32.82
N THR A 23 -53.36 -31.43 34.02
CA THR A 23 -52.84 -31.97 35.28
C THR A 23 -52.88 -33.51 35.32
N HIS A 24 -51.89 -34.17 35.96
CA HIS A 24 -52.09 -35.02 37.15
C HIS A 24 -50.77 -35.65 37.67
N PRO A 25 -50.72 -36.12 38.94
CA PRO A 25 -49.52 -36.24 39.78
C PRO A 25 -49.09 -37.70 40.00
N HIS A 26 -47.88 -37.93 40.52
CA HIS A 26 -47.62 -39.02 41.49
C HIS A 26 -46.27 -38.83 42.21
N HIS A 27 -46.20 -39.49 43.37
CA HIS A 27 -45.43 -39.23 44.59
C HIS A 27 -44.07 -39.99 44.59
N PRO A 28 -43.28 -40.06 45.69
CA PRO A 28 -41.83 -39.91 45.65
C PRO A 28 -41.07 -41.23 45.90
N GLN A 29 -39.85 -41.36 45.38
CA GLN A 29 -38.92 -42.36 45.90
C GLN A 29 -37.55 -41.71 46.14
N THR A 30 -37.29 -41.54 47.42
CA THR A 30 -35.99 -41.32 48.04
C THR A 30 -35.12 -42.57 47.86
N HIS A 31 -33.91 -42.40 47.31
CA HIS A 31 -32.77 -43.23 47.65
C HIS A 31 -31.50 -42.35 47.73
N PRO A 32 -30.72 -42.44 48.84
CA PRO A 32 -29.46 -41.71 49.02
C PRO A 32 -28.28 -42.52 48.47
N GLN A 33 -27.10 -41.87 48.36
CA GLN A 33 -25.77 -42.40 47.99
C GLN A 33 -25.50 -42.35 46.47
N ASP A 34 -24.49 -41.66 45.91
CA ASP A 34 -23.17 -41.26 46.42
C ASP A 34 -22.74 -39.88 45.90
N ALA A 35 -22.13 -39.10 46.79
CA ALA A 35 -21.58 -37.79 46.54
C ALA A 35 -20.10 -37.92 46.11
N GLU A 36 -19.85 -38.16 44.83
CA GLU A 36 -18.60 -37.73 44.20
C GLU A 36 -18.85 -36.43 43.47
N SER A 37 -18.52 -35.35 44.19
CA SER A 37 -18.46 -33.97 43.72
C SER A 37 -17.38 -33.84 42.65
N GLU A 38 -17.69 -34.29 41.44
CA GLU A 38 -16.94 -34.00 40.22
C GLU A 38 -17.15 -32.51 39.91
N THR A 39 -16.39 -31.66 40.60
CA THR A 39 -16.30 -30.22 40.32
C THR A 39 -15.54 -30.08 39.02
N ARG A 40 -16.19 -30.43 37.91
CA ARG A 40 -15.65 -30.28 36.56
C ARG A 40 -15.56 -28.79 36.32
N ALA A 41 -14.38 -28.23 36.64
CA ALA A 41 -14.03 -26.84 36.45
C ALA A 41 -14.48 -26.43 35.06
N GLN A 42 -15.60 -25.70 35.02
CA GLN A 42 -16.26 -25.30 33.80
C GLN A 42 -15.35 -24.25 33.18
N LYS A 43 -14.49 -24.72 32.27
CA LYS A 43 -13.48 -23.89 31.63
C LYS A 43 -14.20 -22.66 31.08
N PRO A 44 -13.89 -21.45 31.57
CA PRO A 44 -14.64 -20.26 31.19
C PRO A 44 -14.62 -20.16 29.66
N PRO A 45 -15.77 -19.91 29.02
CA PRO A 45 -15.84 -19.81 27.58
C PRO A 45 -14.82 -18.75 27.14
N PRO A 46 -13.95 -19.02 26.15
CA PRO A 46 -12.99 -18.04 25.69
C PRO A 46 -13.75 -16.85 25.13
N THR A 47 -13.82 -15.78 25.91
CA THR A 47 -14.39 -14.50 25.53
C THR A 47 -13.45 -13.84 24.54
N ASN A 48 -13.50 -14.29 23.30
CA ASN A 48 -13.01 -13.54 22.16
C ASN A 48 -13.90 -12.32 22.02
N ILE A 49 -13.63 -11.25 22.77
CA ILE A 49 -14.34 -9.98 22.64
C ILE A 49 -14.03 -9.43 21.25
N VAL A 50 -14.96 -9.66 20.31
CA VAL A 50 -14.86 -9.15 18.94
C VAL A 50 -15.34 -7.70 18.96
N THR A 51 -14.42 -6.77 19.18
CA THR A 51 -14.70 -5.33 19.09
C THR A 51 -14.23 -4.77 17.75
N SER A 52 -14.99 -3.80 17.23
CA SER A 52 -14.57 -3.03 16.06
C SER A 52 -13.41 -2.12 16.41
N LEU A 53 -12.57 -1.79 15.41
CA LEU A 53 -11.42 -0.91 15.64
C LEU A 53 -11.91 0.52 15.98
N HIS A 54 -13.03 0.94 15.41
CA HIS A 54 -13.71 2.19 15.78
C HIS A 54 -14.08 2.25 17.27
N ALA A 55 -14.64 1.18 17.84
CA ALA A 55 -15.09 1.16 19.23
C ALA A 55 -13.93 1.02 20.24
N SER A 56 -12.76 0.52 19.81
CA SER A 56 -11.62 0.32 20.70
C SER A 56 -10.80 1.58 20.98
N HIS A 57 -11.11 2.72 20.35
CA HIS A 57 -10.31 3.94 20.43
C HIS A 57 -11.12 5.13 20.98
N PRO A 58 -10.44 6.15 21.54
CA PRO A 58 -11.06 7.42 21.88
C PRO A 58 -11.84 8.02 20.72
N LEU A 59 -12.98 8.63 21.02
CA LEU A 59 -13.92 9.18 20.04
C LEU A 59 -13.24 10.09 19.00
N HIS A 60 -12.28 10.93 19.42
CA HIS A 60 -11.60 11.87 18.52
C HIS A 60 -10.72 11.16 17.46
N ILE A 61 -10.00 10.09 17.83
CA ILE A 61 -9.21 9.29 16.87
C ILE A 61 -10.17 8.59 15.90
N SER A 62 -11.30 8.11 16.42
CA SER A 62 -12.26 7.38 15.60
C SER A 62 -12.98 8.27 14.58
N ILE A 63 -13.35 9.48 14.99
CA ILE A 63 -13.88 10.50 14.08
C ILE A 63 -12.82 10.89 13.05
N LEU A 64 -11.58 11.17 13.46
CA LEU A 64 -10.51 11.57 12.55
C LEU A 64 -10.21 10.50 11.50
N SER A 65 -10.08 9.24 11.91
CA SER A 65 -9.85 8.10 11.00
C SER A 65 -10.98 7.96 9.97
N THR A 66 -12.23 8.10 10.43
CA THR A 66 -13.41 8.05 9.55
C THR A 66 -13.42 9.22 8.56
N LEU A 67 -13.12 10.44 9.02
CA LEU A 67 -13.03 11.62 8.16
C LEU A 67 -11.93 11.48 7.11
N ILE A 68 -10.78 10.89 7.44
CA ILE A 68 -9.70 10.63 6.49
C ILE A 68 -10.17 9.67 5.38
N ILE A 69 -10.85 8.57 5.74
CA ILE A 69 -11.36 7.60 4.75
C ILE A 69 -12.42 8.26 3.85
N ILE A 70 -13.38 8.97 4.44
CA ILE A 70 -14.46 9.64 3.68
C ILE A 70 -13.89 10.74 2.78
N SER A 71 -12.97 11.55 3.29
CA SER A 71 -12.29 12.59 2.50
C SER A 71 -11.50 11.98 1.34
N SER A 72 -10.80 10.86 1.58
CA SER A 72 -10.10 10.12 0.53
C SER A 72 -11.06 9.59 -0.54
N LEU A 73 -12.23 9.10 -0.15
CA LEU A 73 -13.27 8.65 -1.09
C LEU A 73 -13.83 9.81 -1.92
N CYS A 74 -14.11 10.95 -1.29
CA CYS A 74 -14.57 12.15 -1.99
C CYS A 74 -13.50 12.69 -2.96
N LEU A 75 -12.23 12.72 -2.56
CA LEU A 75 -11.12 13.11 -3.42
C LEU A 75 -10.91 12.14 -4.59
N LEU A 76 -11.12 10.84 -4.37
CA LEU A 76 -11.08 9.83 -5.44
C LEU A 76 -12.20 10.09 -6.47
N ILE A 77 -13.43 10.27 -6.01
CA ILE A 77 -14.56 10.60 -6.89
C ILE A 77 -14.29 11.90 -7.66
N TYR A 78 -13.79 12.93 -6.96
CA TYR A 78 -13.38 14.17 -7.59
C TYR A 78 -12.32 13.93 -8.68
N SER A 79 -11.29 13.11 -8.41
CA SER A 79 -10.24 12.83 -9.38
C SER A 79 -10.74 12.14 -10.65
N HIS A 80 -11.74 11.25 -10.54
CA HIS A 80 -12.29 10.55 -11.70
C HIS A 80 -13.27 11.40 -12.52
N VAL A 81 -14.00 12.31 -11.87
CA VAL A 81 -14.96 13.22 -12.52
C VAL A 81 -14.26 14.43 -13.11
N SER A 82 -13.20 14.92 -12.48
CA SER A 82 -12.44 16.07 -12.95
C SER A 82 -11.51 15.72 -14.11
N ILE A 83 -11.14 16.75 -14.87
CA ILE A 83 -10.15 16.64 -15.93
C ILE A 83 -8.81 16.30 -15.27
N SER A 84 -8.15 15.25 -15.75
CA SER A 84 -6.89 14.75 -15.19
C SER A 84 -5.69 15.25 -15.97
N THR A 85 -5.81 15.34 -17.28
CA THR A 85 -4.75 15.82 -18.18
C THR A 85 -5.33 16.59 -19.35
N THR A 86 -4.60 17.58 -19.84
CA THR A 86 -4.92 18.28 -21.08
C THR A 86 -3.75 18.18 -22.05
N LEU A 87 -4.07 17.92 -23.32
CA LEU A 87 -3.11 17.85 -24.40
C LEU A 87 -3.12 19.15 -25.17
N TRP A 88 -1.97 19.80 -25.21
CA TRP A 88 -1.75 21.02 -25.95
C TRP A 88 -0.92 20.73 -27.18
N PHE A 89 -1.38 21.26 -28.31
CA PHE A 89 -0.66 21.24 -29.58
C PHE A 89 -0.54 22.69 -30.05
N SER A 90 0.65 23.09 -30.48
CA SER A 90 0.79 24.34 -31.21
C SER A 90 1.76 24.18 -32.37
N THR A 91 1.41 24.86 -33.46
CA THR A 91 2.14 24.97 -34.72
C THR A 91 2.59 26.42 -34.97
N ASP A 92 2.53 27.29 -33.96
CA ASP A 92 2.72 28.72 -34.14
C ASP A 92 4.18 29.06 -34.51
N SER A 93 4.37 29.57 -35.73
CA SER A 93 5.67 29.94 -36.31
C SER A 93 6.46 31.00 -35.54
N THR A 94 5.86 31.64 -34.54
CA THR A 94 6.53 32.64 -33.68
C THR A 94 7.50 32.03 -32.66
N LEU A 95 7.60 30.69 -32.58
CA LEU A 95 8.49 29.98 -31.65
C LEU A 95 9.99 30.26 -31.83
N SER A 96 10.39 30.85 -32.95
CA SER A 96 11.77 30.77 -33.46
C SER A 96 12.79 31.74 -32.88
N THR A 97 12.48 32.61 -31.90
CA THR A 97 13.45 33.69 -31.59
C THR A 97 13.70 34.06 -30.13
N THR A 98 12.87 33.68 -29.16
CA THR A 98 13.07 34.16 -27.77
C THR A 98 13.17 33.10 -26.69
N GLY A 99 12.94 31.81 -26.99
CA GLY A 99 12.97 30.75 -25.97
C GLY A 99 11.93 30.91 -24.84
N ASP A 100 11.08 31.94 -24.94
CA ASP A 100 10.03 32.24 -23.99
C ASP A 100 8.75 31.55 -24.45
N CYS A 101 8.32 30.53 -23.69
CA CYS A 101 7.06 29.81 -23.92
C CYS A 101 5.80 30.68 -23.72
N GLY A 102 5.94 32.00 -23.54
CA GLY A 102 4.89 32.92 -23.08
C GLY A 102 3.90 33.41 -24.13
N ALA A 103 4.21 33.34 -25.44
CA ALA A 103 3.43 34.01 -26.50
C ALA A 103 2.84 33.11 -27.61
N ILE A 104 2.94 31.79 -27.49
CA ILE A 104 2.42 30.80 -28.44
C ILE A 104 0.88 30.72 -28.36
N GLY A 105 0.14 30.83 -29.47
CA GLY A 105 -1.27 30.41 -29.47
C GLY A 105 -1.35 28.88 -29.33
N PHE A 106 -1.69 28.36 -28.15
CA PHE A 106 -2.08 26.96 -28.01
C PHE A 106 -3.60 26.90 -28.05
N GLU A 107 -4.14 26.13 -28.99
CA GLU A 107 -5.55 25.76 -28.97
C GLU A 107 -5.68 24.50 -28.10
N ASP A 108 -6.59 24.53 -27.13
CA ASP A 108 -6.90 23.38 -26.28
C ASP A 108 -7.39 22.23 -27.17
N VAL A 109 -6.57 21.20 -27.33
CA VAL A 109 -6.93 20.14 -28.29
C VAL A 109 -7.80 19.10 -27.62
N TYR A 110 -7.44 18.64 -26.42
CA TYR A 110 -8.21 17.61 -25.71
C TYR A 110 -8.11 17.72 -24.19
N GLU A 111 -9.29 17.80 -23.56
CA GLU A 111 -9.46 17.51 -22.14
C GLU A 111 -9.73 16.02 -21.94
N VAL A 112 -8.89 15.38 -21.12
CA VAL A 112 -8.97 13.94 -20.88
C VAL A 112 -9.31 13.71 -19.42
N SER A 113 -10.54 13.24 -19.19
CA SER A 113 -10.97 12.65 -17.92
C SER A 113 -10.59 11.18 -17.86
N PHE A 114 -10.70 10.56 -16.68
CA PHE A 114 -10.42 9.13 -16.52
C PHE A 114 -11.30 8.25 -17.43
N ILE A 115 -12.61 8.51 -17.45
CA ILE A 115 -13.56 7.72 -18.24
C ILE A 115 -13.26 7.86 -19.74
N GLU A 116 -12.94 9.08 -20.17
CA GLU A 116 -12.58 9.34 -21.56
C GLU A 116 -11.26 8.65 -21.95
N ALA A 117 -10.27 8.64 -21.06
CA ALA A 117 -9.01 7.92 -21.29
C ALA A 117 -9.26 6.41 -21.48
N VAL A 118 -10.08 5.79 -20.63
CA VAL A 118 -10.45 4.37 -20.74
C VAL A 118 -11.19 4.10 -22.05
N ARG A 119 -12.17 4.94 -22.40
CA ARG A 119 -12.97 4.83 -23.62
C ARG A 119 -12.11 4.96 -24.88
N ARG A 120 -11.27 5.99 -24.97
CA ARG A 120 -10.39 6.19 -26.14
C ARG A 120 -9.40 5.06 -26.31
N THR A 121 -8.81 4.59 -25.22
CA THR A 121 -7.88 3.45 -25.25
C THR A 121 -8.58 2.16 -25.64
N TRP A 122 -9.87 2.02 -25.30
CA TRP A 122 -10.70 0.90 -25.75
C TRP A 122 -10.96 1.00 -27.26
N ASP A 123 -11.41 2.17 -27.72
CA ASP A 123 -11.80 2.44 -29.11
C ASP A 123 -10.60 2.34 -30.07
N SER A 124 -9.37 2.58 -29.59
CA SER A 124 -8.14 2.35 -30.37
C SER A 124 -7.72 0.89 -30.52
N GLY A 125 -8.50 -0.05 -29.96
CA GLY A 125 -8.22 -1.48 -29.99
C GLY A 125 -7.20 -1.94 -28.93
N ALA A 126 -6.68 -1.03 -28.09
CA ALA A 126 -5.80 -1.36 -26.98
C ALA A 126 -6.57 -1.89 -25.76
N ILE A 127 -7.44 -2.89 -25.98
CA ILE A 127 -8.39 -3.44 -24.99
C ILE A 127 -7.71 -3.85 -23.69
N PHE A 128 -6.55 -4.53 -23.77
CA PHE A 128 -5.80 -4.94 -22.58
C PHE A 128 -5.35 -3.74 -21.73
N LEU A 129 -4.86 -2.67 -22.37
CA LEU A 129 -4.42 -1.47 -21.67
C LEU A 129 -5.61 -0.72 -21.06
N SER A 130 -6.72 -0.62 -21.79
CA SER A 130 -7.96 -0.01 -21.30
C SER A 130 -8.49 -0.73 -20.05
N LEU A 131 -8.55 -2.06 -20.08
CA LEU A 131 -8.94 -2.87 -18.91
C LEU A 131 -7.98 -2.69 -17.74
N LEU A 132 -6.68 -2.62 -18.01
CA LEU A 132 -5.68 -2.40 -16.99
C LEU A 132 -5.88 -1.05 -16.29
N ILE A 133 -6.06 0.03 -17.04
CA ILE A 133 -6.35 1.37 -16.50
C ILE A 133 -7.66 1.36 -15.70
N PHE A 134 -8.71 0.74 -16.25
CA PHE A 134 -10.00 0.65 -15.57
C PHE A 134 -9.91 -0.10 -14.24
N ILE A 135 -9.22 -1.24 -14.20
CA ILE A 135 -9.11 -2.07 -12.99
C ILE A 135 -8.15 -1.44 -11.98
N CYS A 136 -6.95 -1.04 -12.40
CA CYS A 136 -5.91 -0.53 -11.49
C CYS A 136 -6.22 0.86 -10.95
N SER A 137 -6.88 1.71 -11.73
CA SER A 137 -7.12 3.11 -11.39
C SER A 137 -8.58 3.37 -11.05
N GLY A 138 -9.51 2.61 -11.64
CA GLY A 138 -10.94 2.71 -11.35
C GLY A 138 -11.39 1.77 -10.24
N VAL A 139 -11.29 0.45 -10.40
CA VAL A 139 -11.88 -0.50 -9.44
C VAL A 139 -11.05 -0.61 -8.15
N TRP A 140 -9.74 -0.76 -8.29
CA TRP A 140 -8.84 -1.09 -7.20
C TRP A 140 -8.80 -0.03 -6.07
N PRO A 141 -8.70 1.29 -6.34
CA PRO A 141 -8.64 2.29 -5.28
C PRO A 141 -9.93 2.36 -4.45
N TYR A 142 -11.10 2.12 -5.07
CA TYR A 142 -12.37 2.05 -4.35
C TYR A 142 -12.46 0.81 -3.47
N LEU A 143 -12.08 -0.37 -4.00
CA LEU A 143 -12.03 -1.59 -3.19
C LEU A 143 -11.11 -1.44 -1.98
N LYS A 144 -9.97 -0.78 -2.15
CA LYS A 144 -9.04 -0.47 -1.06
C LYS A 144 -9.71 0.39 0.02
N LEU A 145 -10.37 1.49 -0.36
CA LEU A 145 -11.06 2.39 0.59
C LEU A 145 -12.25 1.71 1.27
N ILE A 146 -13.05 0.93 0.54
CA ILE A 146 -14.16 0.16 1.11
C ILE A 146 -13.64 -0.89 2.10
N THR A 147 -12.53 -1.55 1.81
CA THR A 147 -11.93 -2.53 2.73
C THR A 147 -11.39 -1.84 3.99
N LEU A 148 -10.78 -0.66 3.86
CA LEU A 148 -10.36 0.13 5.03
C LEU A 148 -11.57 0.52 5.89
N LEU A 149 -12.66 0.99 5.28
CA LEU A 149 -13.90 1.32 5.97
C LEU A 149 -14.51 0.10 6.67
N TYR A 150 -14.55 -1.04 5.96
CA TYR A 150 -15.04 -2.31 6.49
C TYR A 150 -14.23 -2.75 7.72
N VAL A 151 -12.90 -2.78 7.60
CA VAL A 151 -12.01 -3.16 8.72
C VAL A 151 -12.13 -2.20 9.90
N TRP A 152 -12.41 -0.92 9.64
CA TRP A 152 -12.57 0.09 10.66
C TRP A 152 -13.85 -0.10 11.49
N PHE A 153 -14.99 -0.30 10.83
CA PHE A 153 -16.31 -0.38 11.49
C PHE A 153 -16.74 -1.79 11.88
N VAL A 154 -16.39 -2.82 11.11
CA VAL A 154 -16.92 -4.16 11.33
C VAL A 154 -16.09 -4.90 12.38
N PRO A 155 -16.72 -5.37 13.48
CA PRO A 155 -16.05 -6.19 14.48
C PRO A 155 -15.53 -7.47 13.81
N SER A 156 -14.21 -7.63 13.78
CA SER A 156 -13.53 -8.75 13.13
C SER A 156 -12.54 -9.36 14.10
N SER A 157 -12.37 -10.68 14.04
CA SER A 157 -11.33 -11.37 14.82
C SER A 157 -9.95 -10.76 14.51
N PRO A 158 -9.07 -10.57 15.51
CA PRO A 158 -7.73 -10.04 15.29
C PRO A 158 -6.91 -10.65 14.15
N PRO A 159 -6.88 -11.99 13.93
CA PRO A 159 -6.12 -12.57 12.83
C PRO A 159 -6.65 -12.13 11.46
N ARG A 160 -7.96 -12.21 11.23
CA ARG A 160 -8.59 -11.77 9.96
C ARG A 160 -8.32 -10.30 9.67
N ARG A 161 -8.43 -9.44 10.70
CA ARG A 161 -8.12 -8.01 10.58
C ARG A 161 -6.66 -7.77 10.20
N SER A 162 -5.73 -8.46 10.85
CA SER A 162 -4.31 -8.36 10.55
C SER A 162 -3.99 -8.81 9.13
N THR A 163 -4.59 -9.92 8.67
CA THR A 163 -4.41 -10.42 7.30
C THR A 163 -4.97 -9.43 6.27
N ALA A 164 -6.16 -8.88 6.50
CA ALA A 164 -6.77 -7.90 5.59
C ALA A 164 -5.91 -6.63 5.48
N LEU A 165 -5.44 -6.08 6.62
CA LEU A 165 -4.57 -4.91 6.62
C LEU A 165 -3.19 -5.21 6.02
N SER A 166 -2.62 -6.39 6.24
CA SER A 166 -1.36 -6.82 5.62
C SER A 166 -1.48 -6.95 4.10
N CYS A 167 -2.61 -7.49 3.62
CA CYS A 167 -2.95 -7.56 2.20
C CYS A 167 -3.07 -6.16 1.59
N LEU A 168 -3.83 -5.27 2.25
CA LEU A 168 -4.01 -3.87 1.83
C LEU A 168 -2.69 -3.08 1.78
N ARG A 169 -1.76 -3.35 2.69
CA ARG A 169 -0.41 -2.74 2.66
C ARG A 169 0.35 -3.20 1.42
N SER A 170 0.39 -4.51 1.19
CA SER A 170 1.13 -5.11 0.07
C SER A 170 0.60 -4.68 -1.30
N LEU A 171 -0.72 -4.57 -1.41
CA LEU A 171 -1.41 -4.12 -2.63
C LEU A 171 -1.53 -2.58 -2.70
N GLY A 172 -1.26 -1.88 -1.61
CA GLY A 172 -1.38 -0.43 -1.50
C GLY A 172 -0.40 0.32 -2.41
N ARG A 173 0.83 -0.17 -2.56
CA ARG A 173 1.82 0.42 -3.48
C ARG A 173 1.42 0.32 -4.95
N TRP A 174 0.62 -0.68 -5.33
CA TRP A 174 0.17 -0.88 -6.71
C TRP A 174 -0.81 0.19 -7.17
N SER A 175 -1.46 0.93 -6.25
CA SER A 175 -2.28 2.08 -6.64
C SER A 175 -1.48 3.26 -7.18
N LEU A 176 -0.14 3.26 -7.03
CA LEU A 176 0.74 4.27 -7.65
C LEU A 176 1.07 3.97 -9.11
N PHE A 177 0.70 2.79 -9.63
CA PHE A 177 0.96 2.40 -11.02
C PHE A 177 0.45 3.45 -12.01
N ASP A 178 -0.80 3.89 -11.84
CA ASP A 178 -1.45 4.85 -12.73
C ASP A 178 -0.75 6.21 -12.75
N VAL A 179 -0.37 6.69 -11.56
CA VAL A 179 0.39 7.93 -11.41
C VAL A 179 1.70 7.82 -12.19
N TYR A 180 2.45 6.73 -12.00
CA TYR A 180 3.71 6.53 -12.73
C TYR A 180 3.50 6.37 -14.23
N ALA A 181 2.45 5.68 -14.67
CA ALA A 181 2.12 5.53 -16.07
C ALA A 181 1.91 6.89 -16.76
N ILE A 182 1.15 7.79 -16.14
CA ILE A 182 0.94 9.15 -16.67
C ILE A 182 2.22 9.99 -16.61
N LEU A 183 3.05 9.86 -15.57
CA LEU A 183 4.34 10.55 -15.52
C LEU A 183 5.30 10.09 -16.63
N VAL A 184 5.31 8.79 -16.96
CA VAL A 184 6.07 8.25 -18.10
C VAL A 184 5.55 8.83 -19.41
N VAL A 185 4.23 8.79 -19.65
CA VAL A 185 3.62 9.39 -20.85
C VAL A 185 3.93 10.88 -20.95
N LYS A 186 3.73 11.64 -19.87
CA LYS A 186 4.03 13.09 -19.86
C LYS A 186 5.50 13.36 -20.18
N SER A 187 6.43 12.66 -19.52
CA SER A 187 7.86 12.90 -19.74
C SER A 187 8.30 12.54 -21.17
N ALA A 188 7.69 11.53 -21.77
CA ALA A 188 7.97 11.14 -23.14
C ALA A 188 7.35 12.08 -24.19
N SER A 189 6.20 12.67 -23.88
CA SER A 189 5.41 13.47 -24.83
C SER A 189 5.70 14.97 -24.77
N ASP A 190 6.46 15.46 -23.80
CA ASP A 190 6.82 16.88 -23.67
C ASP A 190 8.06 17.20 -24.54
N PHE A 191 7.82 17.62 -25.77
CA PHE A 191 8.88 18.00 -26.70
C PHE A 191 8.46 19.16 -27.61
N THR A 192 9.49 19.87 -28.04
CA THR A 192 9.40 21.01 -28.95
C THR A 192 10.37 20.74 -30.08
N LEU A 193 9.90 20.89 -31.30
CA LEU A 193 10.70 20.74 -32.52
C LEU A 193 10.87 22.12 -33.14
N SER A 194 12.09 22.41 -33.60
CA SER A 194 12.52 23.77 -33.96
C SER A 194 12.61 23.99 -35.47
N GLY A 195 11.91 23.17 -36.26
CA GLY A 195 11.91 23.25 -37.71
C GLY A 195 11.22 24.48 -38.29
N SER A 196 11.07 24.47 -39.61
CA SER A 196 10.46 25.56 -40.40
C SER A 196 9.04 25.92 -39.92
N GLN A 197 8.33 24.94 -39.38
CA GLN A 197 7.14 25.13 -38.55
C GLN A 197 7.38 24.45 -37.20
N PRO A 198 7.60 25.24 -36.13
CA PRO A 198 7.82 24.69 -34.81
C PRO A 198 6.55 24.02 -34.30
N VAL A 199 6.65 22.74 -33.98
CA VAL A 199 5.56 21.96 -33.40
C VAL A 199 5.91 21.65 -31.94
N ALA A 200 5.00 22.02 -31.03
CA ALA A 200 5.11 21.69 -29.62
C ALA A 200 3.93 20.83 -29.19
N VAL A 201 4.25 19.68 -28.57
CA VAL A 201 3.27 18.81 -27.92
C VAL A 201 3.55 18.88 -26.42
N ASN A 202 2.55 19.28 -25.63
CA ASN A 202 2.66 19.30 -24.18
C ASN A 202 1.49 18.58 -23.52
N VAL A 203 1.80 17.71 -22.56
CA VAL A 203 0.82 17.08 -21.68
C VAL A 203 0.80 17.86 -20.37
N GLU A 204 -0.24 18.64 -20.13
CA GLU A 204 -0.43 19.35 -18.87
C GLU A 204 -1.16 18.45 -17.87
N ILE A 205 -0.65 18.43 -16.63
CA ILE A 205 -1.30 17.74 -15.53
C ILE A 205 -2.31 18.68 -14.85
N ARG A 206 -3.56 18.21 -14.72
CA ARG A 206 -4.64 18.93 -14.05
C ARG A 206 -4.81 18.44 -12.60
N PRO A 207 -5.56 19.19 -11.75
CA PRO A 207 -5.74 18.85 -10.33
C PRO A 207 -6.33 17.46 -10.07
N GLY A 208 -7.10 16.90 -11.00
CA GLY A 208 -7.67 15.55 -10.85
C GLY A 208 -6.61 14.49 -10.59
N LEU A 209 -5.52 14.49 -11.37
CA LEU A 209 -4.43 13.54 -11.20
C LEU A 209 -3.68 13.73 -9.87
N ALA A 210 -3.48 14.98 -9.44
CA ALA A 210 -2.87 15.27 -8.14
C ALA A 210 -3.77 14.81 -6.98
N ALA A 211 -5.09 14.99 -7.08
CA ALA A 211 -6.04 14.48 -6.09
C ALA A 211 -6.03 12.94 -6.04
N PHE A 212 -5.91 12.28 -7.18
CA PHE A 212 -5.75 10.82 -7.25
C PHE A 212 -4.47 10.37 -6.52
N ALA A 213 -3.33 10.98 -6.85
CA ALA A 213 -2.05 10.66 -6.20
C ALA A 213 -2.06 10.94 -4.69
N ALA A 214 -2.66 12.06 -4.27
CA ALA A 214 -2.83 12.41 -2.87
C ALA A 214 -3.65 11.35 -2.13
N THR A 215 -4.74 10.89 -2.74
CA THR A 215 -5.60 9.82 -2.19
C THR A 215 -4.87 8.49 -2.11
N ALA A 216 -4.09 8.13 -3.13
CA ALA A 216 -3.29 6.92 -3.14
C ALA A 216 -2.28 6.91 -1.98
N VAL A 217 -1.53 8.01 -1.79
CA VAL A 217 -0.55 8.16 -0.70
C VAL A 217 -1.24 8.22 0.68
N ALA A 218 -2.31 9.02 0.82
CA ALA A 218 -3.04 9.14 2.08
C ALA A 218 -3.63 7.79 2.54
N SER A 219 -4.23 7.03 1.61
CA SER A 219 -4.75 5.70 1.92
C SER A 219 -3.66 4.67 2.26
N MET A 220 -2.44 4.80 1.71
CA MET A 220 -1.29 3.98 2.13
C MET A 220 -0.85 4.32 3.56
N LEU A 221 -0.67 5.61 3.86
CA LEU A 221 -0.32 6.08 5.20
C LEU A 221 -1.35 5.66 6.25
N HIS A 222 -2.63 5.77 5.90
CA HIS A 222 -3.73 5.39 6.79
C HIS A 222 -3.82 3.88 7.02
N ALA A 223 -3.61 3.06 5.98
CA ALA A 223 -3.55 1.60 6.10
C ALA A 223 -2.38 1.14 7.00
N GLU A 224 -1.21 1.77 6.85
CA GLU A 224 -0.04 1.53 7.70
C GLU A 224 -0.32 1.84 9.17
N TRP A 225 -0.91 3.01 9.41
CA TRP A 225 -1.32 3.44 10.75
C TRP A 225 -2.36 2.49 11.37
N MET A 226 -3.42 2.14 10.64
CA MET A 226 -4.45 1.18 11.10
C MET A 226 -3.85 -0.18 11.44
N HIS A 227 -2.88 -0.65 10.65
CA HIS A 227 -2.18 -1.90 10.90
C HIS A 227 -1.37 -1.84 12.21
N ASP A 228 -0.56 -0.79 12.42
CA ASP A 228 0.24 -0.65 13.65
C ASP A 228 -0.66 -0.60 14.90
N VAL A 229 -1.74 0.18 14.82
CA VAL A 229 -2.75 0.29 15.88
C VAL A 229 -3.39 -1.07 16.18
N SER A 230 -3.79 -1.82 15.14
CA SER A 230 -4.36 -3.16 15.30
C SER A 230 -3.39 -4.12 16.02
N CYS A 231 -2.09 -4.08 15.69
CA CYS A 231 -1.09 -4.94 16.31
C CYS A 231 -0.87 -4.61 17.80
N ARG A 232 -0.91 -3.33 18.19
CA ARG A 232 -0.74 -2.91 19.59
C ARG A 232 -1.87 -3.45 20.48
N ASN A 233 -3.11 -3.42 19.99
CA ASN A 233 -4.27 -3.91 20.75
C ASN A 233 -4.22 -5.42 21.01
N VAL A 234 -3.65 -6.22 20.09
CA VAL A 234 -3.47 -7.67 20.30
C VAL A 234 -2.45 -7.96 21.39
N GLY A 235 -1.37 -7.17 21.48
CA GLY A 235 -0.34 -7.34 22.50
C GLY A 235 -0.88 -7.15 23.92
N VAL A 236 -1.72 -6.13 24.14
CA VAL A 236 -2.30 -5.82 25.46
C VAL A 236 -3.22 -6.95 25.94
N VAL A 237 -4.06 -7.49 25.05
CA VAL A 237 -4.98 -8.60 25.40
C VAL A 237 -4.20 -9.86 25.76
N ALA A 238 -3.12 -10.18 25.04
CA ALA A 238 -2.30 -11.35 25.32
C ALA A 238 -1.57 -11.27 26.67
N VAL A 239 -1.16 -10.06 27.08
CA VAL A 239 -0.54 -9.84 28.40
C VAL A 239 -1.59 -9.96 29.51
N SER A 240 -2.77 -9.33 29.34
CA SER A 240 -3.85 -9.38 30.33
C SER A 240 -4.38 -10.80 30.55
N ALA A 241 -4.49 -11.62 29.50
CA ALA A 241 -4.91 -13.02 29.63
C ALA A 241 -3.91 -13.87 30.43
N LYS A 242 -2.61 -13.57 30.35
CA LYS A 242 -1.58 -14.28 31.13
C LYS A 242 -1.61 -13.90 32.61
N THR A 243 -1.91 -12.64 32.94
CA THR A 243 -2.01 -12.20 34.33
C THR A 243 -3.15 -12.92 35.06
N GLN A 244 -4.32 -13.07 34.43
CA GLN A 244 -5.45 -13.76 35.06
C GLN A 244 -5.26 -15.27 35.24
N GLU A 245 -4.52 -15.95 34.36
CA GLU A 245 -4.23 -17.39 34.55
C GLU A 245 -3.22 -17.66 35.70
N GLY A 246 -2.47 -16.65 36.14
CA GLY A 246 -1.45 -16.80 37.20
C GLY A 246 -1.96 -16.59 38.62
N GLU A 247 -3.16 -16.03 38.80
CA GLU A 247 -3.62 -15.51 40.10
C GLU A 247 -4.63 -16.44 40.83
N VAL A 248 -4.88 -17.65 40.31
CA VAL A 248 -5.84 -18.61 40.91
C VAL A 248 -5.14 -19.75 41.68
N GLY A 249 -3.83 -19.63 41.92
CA GLY A 249 -3.16 -20.43 42.95
C GLY A 249 -3.24 -19.69 44.28
N SER A 250 -3.97 -20.24 45.25
CA SER A 250 -4.14 -19.66 46.59
C SER A 250 -2.79 -19.51 47.31
N VAL A 251 -2.19 -18.32 47.20
CA VAL A 251 -1.11 -17.87 48.08
C VAL A 251 -1.78 -17.18 49.25
N THR A 252 -2.31 -17.98 50.17
CA THR A 252 -2.41 -17.57 51.57
C THR A 252 -1.01 -17.71 52.15
N ASP A 253 -0.50 -16.61 52.69
CA ASP A 253 0.74 -16.49 53.47
C ASP A 253 2.05 -16.65 52.68
N MET A 254 2.48 -15.57 52.02
CA MET A 254 3.91 -15.39 51.78
C MET A 254 4.30 -13.91 51.71
N ASP A 255 5.38 -13.59 52.40
CA ASP A 255 5.74 -12.29 52.93
C ASP A 255 5.99 -11.17 51.88
N SER A 256 5.64 -9.97 52.34
CA SER A 256 5.66 -8.65 51.68
C SER A 256 6.98 -8.20 51.03
N GLU A 257 8.07 -8.98 51.08
CA GLU A 257 9.40 -8.56 50.61
C GLU A 257 9.78 -9.11 49.23
N THR A 258 9.07 -10.12 48.71
CA THR A 258 9.49 -10.86 47.50
C THR A 258 8.99 -10.24 46.18
N GLY A 259 8.02 -9.31 46.25
CA GLY A 259 7.38 -8.70 45.06
C GLY A 259 8.30 -7.78 44.24
N ASN A 260 9.35 -7.22 44.84
CA ASN A 260 10.27 -6.32 44.14
C ASN A 260 11.40 -7.05 43.39
N LEU A 261 11.67 -8.32 43.69
CA LEU A 261 12.76 -9.08 43.05
C LEU A 261 12.32 -9.78 41.76
N LEU A 262 11.05 -10.24 41.68
CA LEU A 262 10.55 -10.95 40.50
C LEU A 262 10.24 -10.02 39.31
N GLN A 263 9.92 -8.75 39.55
CA GLN A 263 9.75 -7.78 38.47
C GLN A 263 11.08 -7.35 37.82
N GLN A 264 12.21 -7.60 38.49
CA GLN A 264 13.55 -7.26 37.99
C GLN A 264 14.22 -8.39 37.20
N GLN A 265 13.76 -9.64 37.31
CA GLN A 265 14.39 -10.80 36.65
C GLN A 265 13.86 -11.15 35.24
N THR A 266 12.73 -10.57 34.79
CA THR A 266 12.23 -10.81 33.41
C THR A 266 12.95 -10.00 32.33
N VAL A 267 14.00 -9.26 32.68
CA VAL A 267 15.02 -8.80 31.71
C VAL A 267 15.93 -9.99 31.40
N LEU A 268 15.36 -10.99 30.72
CA LEU A 268 16.09 -12.11 30.16
C LEU A 268 17.23 -11.55 29.32
N ALA A 269 18.44 -11.75 29.84
CA ALA A 269 19.70 -11.53 29.16
C ALA A 269 19.58 -12.10 27.75
N ARG A 270 19.48 -11.22 26.75
CA ARG A 270 19.64 -11.64 25.36
C ARG A 270 21.03 -12.26 25.28
N PRO A 271 21.18 -13.55 24.94
CA PRO A 271 22.50 -14.13 24.80
C PRO A 271 23.25 -13.30 23.77
N ALA A 272 24.31 -12.64 24.21
CA ALA A 272 25.23 -11.91 23.35
C ALA A 272 25.89 -12.94 22.44
N CYS A 273 25.27 -13.18 21.28
CA CYS A 273 25.74 -14.11 20.28
C CYS A 273 27.06 -13.55 19.71
N SER A 274 28.19 -13.93 20.31
CA SER A 274 29.55 -13.48 19.97
C SER A 274 30.05 -13.97 18.61
N ARG A 275 29.22 -14.66 17.83
CA ARG A 275 29.47 -15.07 16.43
C ARG A 275 29.35 -13.92 15.41
N GLY A 276 29.44 -12.66 15.87
CA GLY A 276 28.97 -11.45 15.18
C GLY A 276 29.90 -10.83 14.13
N SER A 277 31.20 -11.12 14.07
CA SER A 277 32.08 -10.36 13.16
C SER A 277 31.92 -10.74 11.69
N LYS A 278 31.85 -12.03 11.35
CA LYS A 278 31.73 -12.50 9.96
C LYS A 278 30.34 -12.24 9.37
N LEU A 279 29.29 -12.34 10.19
CA LEU A 279 27.92 -12.06 9.73
C LEU A 279 27.71 -10.58 9.40
N ASN A 280 28.38 -9.69 10.14
CA ASN A 280 28.33 -8.24 9.91
C ASN A 280 29.07 -7.84 8.62
N ALA A 281 30.21 -8.46 8.32
CA ALA A 281 30.96 -8.18 7.07
C ALA A 281 30.16 -8.58 5.82
N LEU A 282 29.53 -9.76 5.81
CA LEU A 282 28.68 -10.19 4.70
C LEU A 282 27.45 -9.30 4.53
N ALA A 283 26.80 -8.91 5.64
CA ALA A 283 25.67 -8.01 5.60
C ALA A 283 26.05 -6.61 5.07
N LEU A 284 27.22 -6.09 5.47
CA LEU A 284 27.74 -4.83 4.97
C LEU A 284 28.10 -4.89 3.49
N ALA A 285 28.71 -5.99 3.03
CA ALA A 285 29.00 -6.21 1.61
C ALA A 285 27.71 -6.29 0.77
N ALA A 286 26.68 -6.99 1.26
CA ALA A 286 25.38 -7.05 0.60
C ALA A 286 24.69 -5.67 0.53
N LEU A 287 24.78 -4.88 1.62
CA LEU A 287 24.30 -3.49 1.65
C LEU A 287 25.04 -2.60 0.67
N ALA A 288 26.37 -2.70 0.59
CA ALA A 288 27.19 -1.94 -0.35
C ALA A 288 26.87 -2.31 -1.80
N ALA A 289 26.71 -3.61 -2.11
CA ALA A 289 26.30 -4.08 -3.41
C ALA A 289 24.91 -3.53 -3.79
N LEU A 290 23.94 -3.56 -2.86
CA LEU A 290 22.62 -2.99 -3.09
C LEU A 290 22.66 -1.47 -3.34
N ALA A 291 23.48 -0.74 -2.58
CA ALA A 291 23.67 0.70 -2.78
C ALA A 291 24.27 1.01 -4.16
N ALA A 292 25.25 0.20 -4.60
CA ALA A 292 25.85 0.32 -5.92
C ALA A 292 24.82 0.05 -7.03
N VAL A 293 24.02 -1.02 -6.92
CA VAL A 293 22.96 -1.34 -7.89
C VAL A 293 21.94 -0.20 -7.96
N MET A 294 21.52 0.36 -6.83
CA MET A 294 20.60 1.51 -6.78
C MET A 294 21.20 2.77 -7.45
N ALA A 295 22.47 3.09 -7.17
CA ALA A 295 23.15 4.21 -7.79
C ALA A 295 23.27 4.04 -9.32
N CYS A 296 23.59 2.82 -9.79
CA CYS A 296 23.58 2.49 -11.20
C CYS A 296 22.19 2.59 -11.82
N ALA A 297 21.15 2.09 -11.15
CA ALA A 297 19.76 2.14 -11.62
C ALA A 297 19.27 3.59 -11.83
N TYR A 298 19.68 4.53 -10.98
CA TYR A 298 19.33 5.95 -11.15
C TYR A 298 20.14 6.68 -12.22
N SER A 299 21.34 6.19 -12.53
CA SER A 299 22.25 6.82 -13.50
C SER A 299 21.99 6.35 -14.93
N ILE A 300 21.47 5.14 -15.09
CA ILE A 300 21.20 4.53 -16.40
C ILE A 300 19.76 4.87 -16.85
N PRO A 301 19.52 5.11 -18.15
CA PRO A 301 18.18 5.36 -18.67
C PRO A 301 17.20 4.23 -18.33
N LEU A 302 16.03 4.61 -17.81
CA LEU A 302 14.90 3.73 -17.57
C LEU A 302 14.20 3.35 -18.87
N PHE A 303 14.02 4.32 -19.76
CA PHE A 303 13.49 4.11 -21.10
C PHE A 303 14.02 5.17 -22.05
N ASP A 304 14.05 4.80 -23.32
CA ASP A 304 14.46 5.67 -24.42
C ASP A 304 13.26 5.87 -25.35
N VAL A 305 13.10 7.08 -25.86
CA VAL A 305 12.00 7.47 -26.75
C VAL A 305 12.62 7.98 -28.03
N GLU A 306 12.27 7.30 -29.12
CA GLU A 306 12.63 7.68 -30.47
C GLU A 306 11.42 8.40 -31.08
N ILE A 307 11.59 9.70 -31.30
CA ILE A 307 10.60 10.54 -31.95
C ILE A 307 10.93 10.53 -33.44
N GLY A 308 9.96 10.12 -34.26
CA GLY A 308 10.03 10.07 -35.71
C GLY A 308 8.70 10.47 -36.36
N GLY A 309 8.58 10.23 -37.67
CA GLY A 309 7.36 10.50 -38.45
C GLY A 309 7.51 11.68 -39.39
N LEU A 310 6.41 12.14 -39.99
CA LEU A 310 6.47 13.26 -40.94
C LEU A 310 7.04 14.53 -40.28
N ILE A 311 6.75 14.71 -39.00
CA ILE A 311 7.22 15.84 -38.21
C ILE A 311 8.75 15.90 -38.13
N THR A 312 9.47 14.77 -37.99
CA THR A 312 10.94 14.79 -38.00
C THR A 312 11.51 14.95 -39.40
N TRP A 313 10.80 14.46 -40.42
CA TRP A 313 11.16 14.68 -41.81
C TRP A 313 11.13 16.17 -42.21
N ILE A 314 10.14 16.93 -41.71
CA ILE A 314 10.02 18.38 -41.98
C ILE A 314 11.17 19.18 -41.35
N ASP A 315 11.78 18.68 -40.27
CA ASP A 315 12.88 19.34 -39.56
C ASP A 315 14.26 19.01 -40.16
N ASP A 316 14.32 18.24 -41.26
CA ASP A 316 15.55 17.71 -41.89
C ASP A 316 16.54 17.05 -40.89
N GLY A 317 16.05 16.70 -39.70
CA GLY A 317 16.85 16.25 -38.57
C GLY A 317 16.90 14.74 -38.45
N PRO A 318 18.01 14.17 -37.92
CA PRO A 318 18.01 12.76 -37.53
C PRO A 318 16.94 12.51 -36.45
N ASP A 319 16.40 11.28 -36.41
CA ASP A 319 15.44 10.88 -35.37
C ASP A 319 15.96 11.26 -33.98
N ILE A 320 15.13 11.97 -33.22
CA ILE A 320 15.52 12.50 -31.92
C ILE A 320 15.34 11.40 -30.89
N ASN A 321 16.47 10.86 -30.42
CA ASN A 321 16.46 9.91 -29.33
C ASN A 321 16.62 10.64 -27.98
N ARG A 322 15.64 10.46 -27.09
CA ARG A 322 15.67 11.00 -25.72
C ARG A 322 15.74 9.86 -24.72
N ASN A 323 16.73 9.92 -23.84
CA ASN A 323 16.93 8.91 -22.81
C ASN A 323 16.47 9.47 -21.45
N PHE A 324 15.61 8.74 -20.76
CA PHE A 324 15.02 9.18 -19.49
C PHE A 324 15.57 8.36 -18.33
N THR A 325 16.46 8.96 -17.52
CA THR A 325 16.85 8.38 -16.22
C THR A 325 15.78 8.64 -15.15
N ALA A 326 15.86 7.97 -14.00
CA ALA A 326 14.93 8.20 -12.89
C ALA A 326 14.84 9.68 -12.46
N GLY A 327 15.99 10.37 -12.42
CA GLY A 327 16.05 11.83 -12.20
C GLY A 327 15.74 12.65 -13.45
N GLY A 328 15.95 12.08 -14.65
CA GLY A 328 15.57 12.68 -15.93
C GLY A 328 14.07 12.90 -16.05
N ILE A 329 13.25 11.98 -15.53
CA ILE A 329 11.78 12.14 -15.45
C ILE A 329 11.42 13.38 -14.62
N ILE A 330 12.05 13.61 -13.46
CA ILE A 330 11.82 14.82 -12.66
C ILE A 330 12.18 16.08 -13.45
N ARG A 331 13.34 16.08 -14.12
CA ARG A 331 13.76 17.23 -14.93
C ARG A 331 12.79 17.50 -16.08
N ALA A 332 12.28 16.46 -16.73
CA ALA A 332 11.27 16.58 -17.78
C ALA A 332 9.94 17.11 -17.22
N LEU A 333 9.52 16.67 -16.04
CA LEU A 333 8.32 17.19 -15.38
C LEU A 333 8.48 18.64 -14.89
N ALA A 334 9.69 19.00 -14.47
CA ALA A 334 10.02 20.34 -13.95
C ALA A 334 10.42 21.34 -15.04
N SER A 335 10.66 20.90 -16.28
CA SER A 335 11.11 21.79 -17.35
C SER A 335 10.07 22.86 -17.68
N THR A 336 10.59 24.06 -17.93
CA THR A 336 9.97 25.37 -17.71
C THR A 336 8.79 25.68 -18.63
N CYS A 337 8.66 24.99 -19.77
CA CYS A 337 7.56 25.25 -20.71
C CYS A 337 6.20 24.82 -20.14
N SER A 338 6.18 23.75 -19.33
CA SER A 338 4.99 23.29 -18.60
C SER A 338 4.63 24.19 -17.42
N LEU A 339 5.60 24.90 -16.83
CA LEU A 339 5.40 25.71 -15.61
C LEU A 339 5.12 27.18 -15.89
N SER A 340 5.46 27.70 -17.06
CA SER A 340 5.35 29.13 -17.36
C SER A 340 3.89 29.59 -17.49
N ARG A 341 2.99 28.73 -17.96
CA ARG A 341 1.76 29.21 -18.61
C ARG A 341 0.43 28.96 -17.95
N THR A 342 0.33 28.04 -16.99
CA THR A 342 -0.97 27.76 -16.37
C THR A 342 -1.03 28.26 -14.94
N PRO A 343 -2.20 28.78 -14.49
CA PRO A 343 -2.41 29.19 -13.10
C PRO A 343 -2.29 28.03 -12.11
N MET A 344 -2.14 26.78 -12.59
CA MET A 344 -2.13 25.56 -11.81
C MET A 344 -0.77 24.85 -11.85
N LYS A 345 0.27 25.52 -11.34
CA LYS A 345 1.60 24.88 -11.14
C LYS A 345 1.61 23.87 -9.99
N ALA A 346 0.71 24.06 -9.01
CA ALA A 346 0.71 23.28 -7.77
C ALA A 346 0.55 21.76 -7.96
N PRO A 347 -0.35 21.24 -8.83
CA PRO A 347 -0.46 19.80 -9.11
C PRO A 347 0.84 19.17 -9.62
N VAL A 348 1.55 19.85 -10.53
CA VAL A 348 2.82 19.35 -11.09
C VAL A 348 3.89 19.28 -10.01
N TYR A 349 4.07 20.36 -9.23
CA TYR A 349 5.04 20.37 -8.12
C TYR A 349 4.74 19.31 -7.07
N PHE A 350 3.46 19.11 -6.77
CA PHE A 350 3.02 18.07 -5.83
C PHE A 350 3.40 16.67 -6.32
N LEU A 351 3.15 16.36 -7.59
CA LEU A 351 3.52 15.06 -8.17
C LEU A 351 5.04 14.88 -8.28
N VAL A 352 5.77 15.92 -8.65
CA VAL A 352 7.25 15.91 -8.65
C VAL A 352 7.78 15.66 -7.24
N ALA A 353 7.20 16.29 -6.21
CA ALA A 353 7.59 16.08 -4.83
C ALA A 353 7.29 14.64 -4.37
N ILE A 354 6.10 14.11 -4.66
CA ILE A 354 5.74 12.71 -4.37
C ILE A 354 6.72 11.76 -5.06
N TYR A 355 6.98 11.95 -6.35
CA TYR A 355 7.90 11.10 -7.09
C TYR A 355 9.32 11.18 -6.52
N ALA A 356 9.82 12.39 -6.23
CA ALA A 356 11.13 12.58 -5.63
C ALA A 356 11.26 11.88 -4.27
N VAL A 357 10.25 12.01 -3.41
CA VAL A 357 10.24 11.36 -2.10
C VAL A 357 10.18 9.84 -2.26
N ILE A 358 9.20 9.32 -3.00
CA ILE A 358 8.92 7.89 -3.05
C ILE A 358 9.97 7.13 -3.86
N VAL A 359 10.35 7.66 -5.03
CA VAL A 359 11.24 6.96 -5.97
C VAL A 359 12.69 7.28 -5.67
N LEU A 360 13.07 8.53 -5.38
CA LEU A 360 14.48 8.88 -5.25
C LEU A 360 14.99 8.84 -3.80
N ALA A 361 14.22 9.37 -2.84
CA ALA A 361 14.68 9.54 -1.46
C ALA A 361 14.41 8.32 -0.57
N LEU A 362 13.23 7.69 -0.67
CA LEU A 362 12.88 6.57 0.21
C LEU A 362 13.78 5.34 0.05
N PRO A 363 14.19 4.89 -1.16
CA PRO A 363 15.08 3.74 -1.29
C PRO A 363 16.46 3.89 -0.61
N PRO A 364 17.21 5.00 -0.79
CA PRO A 364 18.47 5.17 -0.06
C PRO A 364 18.24 5.36 1.45
N ILE A 365 17.16 6.03 1.87
CA ILE A 365 16.79 6.12 3.29
C ILE A 365 16.53 4.71 3.85
N ALA A 366 15.79 3.87 3.13
CA ALA A 366 15.51 2.50 3.53
C ALA A 366 16.81 1.69 3.68
N LEU A 367 17.79 1.92 2.82
CA LEU A 367 19.11 1.30 2.89
C LEU A 367 19.90 1.74 4.13
N VAL A 368 19.89 3.04 4.46
CA VAL A 368 20.50 3.57 5.68
C VAL A 368 19.79 3.02 6.93
N VAL A 369 18.46 2.98 6.93
CA VAL A 369 17.65 2.39 8.03
C VAL A 369 17.97 0.90 8.18
N LEU A 370 18.12 0.15 7.07
CA LEU A 370 18.52 -1.26 7.09
C LEU A 370 19.91 -1.46 7.71
N ALA A 371 20.82 -0.49 7.50
CA ALA A 371 22.18 -0.53 8.03
C ALA A 371 22.26 -0.11 9.51
N ALA A 372 21.46 0.86 9.93
CA ALA A 372 21.64 1.56 11.21
C ALA A 372 20.59 1.27 12.29
N LEU A 373 19.36 0.85 11.93
CA LEU A 373 18.21 0.88 12.86
C LEU A 373 17.55 -0.48 13.08
N ASP A 374 16.71 -0.52 14.11
CA ASP A 374 15.89 -1.68 14.48
C ASP A 374 14.90 -2.04 13.34
N ARG A 375 14.70 -3.34 13.14
CA ARG A 375 13.94 -3.96 12.04
C ARG A 375 12.49 -3.48 11.98
N LYS A 376 11.96 -2.95 13.08
CA LYS A 376 10.59 -2.43 13.18
C LYS A 376 10.32 -1.30 12.18
N TYR A 377 11.27 -0.39 11.99
CA TYR A 377 11.09 0.76 11.08
C TYR A 377 11.13 0.36 9.61
N LEU A 378 11.93 -0.66 9.29
CA LEU A 378 12.08 -1.17 7.94
C LEU A 378 10.75 -1.67 7.35
N ARG A 379 9.90 -2.28 8.17
CA ARG A 379 8.58 -2.77 7.74
C ARG A 379 7.66 -1.64 7.27
N SER A 380 7.72 -0.48 7.93
CA SER A 380 6.94 0.70 7.53
C SER A 380 7.48 1.28 6.22
N VAL A 381 8.80 1.50 6.14
CA VAL A 381 9.44 2.08 4.94
C VAL A 381 9.27 1.18 3.71
N GLY A 382 9.39 -0.13 3.88
CA GLY A 382 9.26 -1.09 2.78
C GLY A 382 7.89 -1.08 2.10
N ALA A 383 6.83 -0.69 2.81
CA ALA A 383 5.49 -0.57 2.23
C ALA A 383 5.36 0.59 1.24
N PHE A 384 6.24 1.60 1.35
CA PHE A 384 6.29 2.74 0.45
C PHE A 384 7.30 2.58 -0.69
N LEU A 385 8.15 1.54 -0.66
CA LEU A 385 9.04 1.22 -1.77
C LEU A 385 8.21 0.67 -2.94
N SER A 386 8.05 1.49 -3.98
CA SER A 386 7.24 1.20 -5.18
C SER A 386 8.08 1.15 -6.46
N LEU A 387 9.38 0.82 -6.33
CA LEU A 387 10.30 0.69 -7.48
C LEU A 387 9.87 -0.41 -8.46
N ASP A 388 9.27 -1.48 -7.95
CA ASP A 388 8.67 -2.56 -8.74
C ASP A 388 7.46 -2.06 -9.55
N VAL A 389 6.63 -1.22 -8.94
CA VAL A 389 5.47 -0.61 -9.59
C VAL A 389 5.91 0.40 -10.66
N LEU A 390 6.95 1.20 -10.39
CA LEU A 390 7.54 2.10 -11.38
C LEU A 390 8.14 1.33 -12.57
N PHE A 391 8.89 0.25 -12.29
CA PHE A 391 9.41 -0.63 -13.33
C PHE A 391 8.28 -1.16 -14.22
N LEU A 392 7.20 -1.67 -13.61
CA LEU A 392 6.06 -2.19 -14.36
C LEU A 392 5.38 -1.10 -15.20
N ALA A 393 5.23 0.12 -14.65
CA ALA A 393 4.69 1.25 -15.40
C ALA A 393 5.54 1.55 -16.64
N VAL A 394 6.86 1.59 -16.51
CA VAL A 394 7.76 1.79 -17.67
C VAL A 394 7.61 0.66 -18.69
N VAL A 395 7.69 -0.61 -18.25
CA VAL A 395 7.63 -1.77 -19.16
C VAL A 395 6.29 -1.85 -19.90
N LEU A 396 5.18 -1.53 -19.24
CA LEU A 396 3.85 -1.61 -19.86
C LEU A 396 3.54 -0.41 -20.75
N MET A 397 3.97 0.79 -20.37
CA MET A 397 3.65 2.02 -21.12
C MET A 397 4.56 2.24 -22.32
N THR A 398 5.86 1.96 -22.19
CA THR A 398 6.86 2.27 -23.23
C THR A 398 6.55 1.62 -24.59
N PRO A 399 6.20 0.31 -24.70
CA PRO A 399 5.86 -0.31 -25.99
C PRO A 399 4.50 0.13 -26.55
N LYS A 400 3.62 0.69 -25.72
CA LYS A 400 2.27 1.11 -26.11
C LYS A 400 2.15 2.61 -26.37
N LEU A 401 3.26 3.32 -26.20
CA LEU A 401 3.32 4.77 -26.30
C LEU A 401 2.95 5.28 -27.70
N GLU A 402 3.37 4.57 -28.76
CA GLU A 402 2.99 4.91 -30.14
C GLU A 402 1.47 4.86 -30.33
N GLY A 403 0.84 3.74 -29.98
CA GLY A 403 -0.61 3.56 -30.13
C GLY A 403 -1.40 4.53 -29.25
N LEU A 404 -0.91 4.82 -28.05
CA LEU A 404 -1.52 5.80 -27.16
C LEU A 404 -1.46 7.21 -27.76
N MET A 405 -0.29 7.64 -28.25
CA MET A 405 -0.13 8.95 -28.88
C MET A 405 -0.92 9.07 -30.18
N GLN A 406 -0.96 8.02 -31.01
CA GLN A 406 -1.80 7.98 -32.21
C GLN A 406 -3.29 8.08 -31.87
N THR A 407 -3.73 7.48 -30.77
CA THR A 407 -5.14 7.58 -30.32
C THR A 407 -5.51 9.04 -29.98
N PHE A 408 -4.58 9.78 -29.37
CA PHE A 408 -4.84 11.15 -28.94
C PHE A 408 -4.63 12.19 -30.04
N ILE A 409 -3.57 12.04 -30.86
CA ILE A 409 -3.13 13.04 -31.83
C ILE A 409 -3.57 12.67 -33.26
N GLY A 410 -3.80 11.39 -33.54
CA GLY A 410 -4.14 10.86 -34.86
C GLY A 410 -5.32 11.58 -35.54
N PRO A 411 -6.47 11.79 -34.87
CA PRO A 411 -7.60 12.47 -35.48
C PRO A 411 -7.28 13.89 -35.97
N LYS A 412 -6.43 14.62 -35.25
CA LYS A 412 -5.97 15.96 -35.67
C LYS A 412 -4.99 15.93 -36.82
N CYS A 413 -4.16 14.89 -36.88
CA CYS A 413 -3.27 14.72 -38.02
C CYS A 413 -4.02 14.35 -39.30
N GLU A 414 -5.09 13.56 -39.17
CA GLU A 414 -5.99 13.26 -40.30
C GLU A 414 -6.74 14.51 -40.78
N GLU A 415 -7.15 15.41 -39.87
CA GLU A 415 -7.75 16.72 -40.21
C GLU A 415 -6.78 17.60 -41.03
N ILE A 416 -5.47 17.48 -40.80
CA ILE A 416 -4.41 18.18 -41.56
C ILE A 416 -4.05 17.42 -42.85
N GLY A 417 -4.65 16.25 -43.11
CA GLY A 417 -4.38 15.43 -44.28
C GLY A 417 -3.06 14.64 -44.21
N VAL A 418 -2.51 14.46 -43.01
CA VAL A 418 -1.24 13.75 -42.79
C VAL A 418 -1.48 12.46 -42.02
N ALA A 419 -1.33 11.33 -42.72
CA ALA A 419 -1.25 10.03 -42.04
C ALA A 419 0.09 9.91 -41.29
N ASN A 420 0.05 9.39 -40.06
CA ASN A 420 1.25 9.12 -39.25
C ASN A 420 2.17 10.34 -39.03
N CYS A 421 1.57 11.49 -38.73
CA CYS A 421 2.30 12.74 -38.45
C CYS A 421 3.40 12.56 -37.37
N LEU A 422 3.12 11.75 -36.35
CA LEU A 422 3.97 11.52 -35.19
C LEU A 422 4.12 10.03 -34.96
N LYS A 423 5.35 9.55 -34.99
CA LYS A 423 5.73 8.21 -34.58
C LYS A 423 6.56 8.32 -33.31
N LEU A 424 6.11 7.68 -32.24
CA LEU A 424 6.78 7.77 -30.95
C LEU A 424 7.08 6.36 -30.46
N THR A 425 8.30 5.88 -30.73
CA THR A 425 8.71 4.50 -30.44
C THR A 425 9.46 4.46 -29.13
N GLY A 426 8.90 3.80 -28.12
CA GLY A 426 9.55 3.60 -26.84
C GLY A 426 10.36 2.30 -26.78
N LYS A 427 11.55 2.34 -26.19
CA LYS A 427 12.36 1.16 -25.84
C LYS A 427 12.63 1.13 -24.34
N VAL A 428 12.44 -0.03 -23.72
CA VAL A 428 12.75 -0.21 -22.28
C VAL A 428 14.27 -0.19 -22.11
N GLY A 429 14.75 0.73 -21.28
CA GLY A 429 16.17 0.93 -21.00
C GLY A 429 16.71 -0.09 -19.99
N LYS A 430 18.03 -0.27 -19.98
CA LYS A 430 18.71 -1.18 -19.04
C LYS A 430 18.53 -0.77 -17.57
N GLY A 431 18.33 0.52 -17.30
CA GLY A 431 18.11 1.04 -15.95
C GLY A 431 16.85 0.47 -15.31
N SER A 432 15.79 0.22 -16.09
CA SER A 432 14.55 -0.39 -15.61
C SER A 432 14.80 -1.80 -15.03
N TRP A 433 15.57 -2.63 -15.73
CA TRP A 433 15.91 -3.97 -15.25
C TRP A 433 16.77 -3.95 -13.98
N LEU A 434 17.72 -3.00 -13.88
CA LEU A 434 18.51 -2.81 -12.66
C LEU A 434 17.63 -2.33 -11.48
N MET A 435 16.64 -1.49 -11.75
CA MET A 435 15.69 -1.03 -10.76
C MET A 435 14.80 -2.18 -10.24
N LEU A 436 14.35 -3.07 -11.13
CA LEU A 436 13.67 -4.31 -10.73
C LEU A 436 14.58 -5.19 -9.88
N ALA A 437 15.84 -5.40 -10.29
CA ALA A 437 16.79 -6.20 -9.53
C ALA A 437 16.99 -5.62 -8.13
N ALA A 438 17.15 -4.30 -8.01
CA ALA A 438 17.26 -3.62 -6.73
C ALA A 438 15.99 -3.77 -5.87
N ALA A 439 14.80 -3.64 -6.48
CA ALA A 439 13.53 -3.84 -5.81
C ALA A 439 13.38 -5.27 -5.29
N LEU A 440 13.72 -6.29 -6.09
CA LEU A 440 13.69 -7.69 -5.69
C LEU A 440 14.72 -8.00 -4.61
N MET A 441 15.91 -7.39 -4.66
CA MET A 441 16.91 -7.52 -3.59
C MET A 441 16.44 -6.89 -2.28
N LEU A 442 15.77 -5.73 -2.35
CA LEU A 442 15.14 -5.08 -1.19
C LEU A 442 14.04 -5.98 -0.61
N ILE A 443 13.12 -6.48 -1.44
CA ILE A 443 12.01 -7.34 -0.99
C ILE A 443 12.52 -8.69 -0.47
N GLY A 444 13.44 -9.33 -1.19
CA GLY A 444 14.04 -10.61 -0.82
C GLY A 444 14.86 -10.53 0.47
N GLY A 445 15.66 -9.47 0.63
CA GLY A 445 16.40 -9.20 1.86
C GLY A 445 15.50 -8.96 3.07
N ILE A 446 14.31 -8.37 2.86
CA ILE A 446 13.29 -8.22 3.90
C ILE A 446 12.67 -9.59 4.25
N ASN A 447 12.29 -10.39 3.25
CA ASN A 447 11.56 -11.65 3.46
C ASN A 447 12.43 -12.78 4.04
N GLU A 448 13.67 -12.96 3.59
CA GLU A 448 14.51 -14.08 4.03
C GLU A 448 14.90 -13.95 5.52
N LYS A 449 15.20 -12.73 5.98
CA LYS A 449 15.44 -12.46 7.41
C LYS A 449 14.18 -12.62 8.26
N PHE A 450 13.01 -12.48 7.65
CA PHE A 450 11.72 -12.59 8.33
C PHE A 450 11.34 -14.06 8.59
N ILE A 451 11.41 -14.92 7.57
CA ILE A 451 11.11 -16.36 7.69
C ILE A 451 11.97 -17.00 8.79
N LYS A 452 13.25 -16.60 8.89
CA LYS A 452 14.16 -17.10 9.92
C LYS A 452 13.79 -16.68 11.34
N CYS A 453 13.22 -15.50 11.54
CA CYS A 453 12.81 -15.04 12.87
C CYS A 453 11.45 -15.59 13.30
N GLU A 454 10.51 -15.75 12.37
CA GLU A 454 9.20 -16.34 12.67
C GLU A 454 9.31 -17.82 13.03
N GLY A 455 10.16 -18.58 12.31
CA GLY A 455 10.46 -19.97 12.66
C GLY A 455 11.13 -20.15 14.03
N ILE A 456 11.93 -19.17 14.49
CA ILE A 456 12.52 -19.18 15.84
C ILE A 456 11.44 -18.89 16.89
N ARG A 457 10.51 -17.97 16.60
CA ARG A 457 9.39 -17.68 17.49
C ARG A 457 8.45 -18.88 17.62
N GLU A 458 8.12 -19.55 16.53
CA GLU A 458 7.28 -20.77 16.57
C GLU A 458 7.97 -21.91 17.31
N ARG A 459 9.29 -22.09 17.15
CA ARG A 459 10.05 -23.06 17.96
C ARG A 459 10.05 -22.67 19.43
N ALA A 460 10.24 -21.40 19.77
CA ALA A 460 10.20 -20.93 21.15
C ALA A 460 8.80 -21.15 21.77
N GLU A 461 7.72 -20.82 21.06
CA GLU A 461 6.34 -21.08 21.50
C GLU A 461 6.05 -22.59 21.58
N GLY A 462 6.60 -23.39 20.69
CA GLY A 462 6.52 -24.85 20.71
C GLY A 462 7.23 -25.47 21.93
N VAL A 463 8.45 -25.02 22.23
CA VAL A 463 9.20 -25.44 23.42
C VAL A 463 8.48 -25.00 24.70
N PHE A 464 7.94 -23.79 24.73
CA PHE A 464 7.17 -23.29 25.88
C PHE A 464 5.89 -24.12 26.11
N LYS A 465 5.17 -24.47 25.02
CA LYS A 465 3.99 -25.36 25.09
C LYS A 465 4.36 -26.78 25.51
N ALA A 466 5.50 -27.31 25.05
CA ALA A 466 5.99 -28.63 25.44
C ALA A 466 6.38 -28.67 26.92
N CYS A 467 7.11 -27.66 27.41
CA CYS A 467 7.49 -27.52 28.80
C CYS A 467 6.25 -27.40 29.72
N ARG A 468 5.25 -26.60 29.31
CA ARG A 468 3.96 -26.49 30.03
C ARG A 468 3.21 -27.83 30.12
N ARG A 469 3.25 -28.67 29.07
CA ARG A 469 2.62 -30.01 29.11
C ARG A 469 3.34 -30.96 30.05
N SER A 470 4.67 -30.93 30.11
CA SER A 470 5.42 -31.77 31.04
C SER A 470 5.13 -31.42 32.49
N VAL A 471 5.05 -30.13 32.83
CA VAL A 471 4.72 -29.68 34.20
C VAL A 471 3.30 -30.07 34.61
N LEU A 472 2.34 -30.02 33.68
CA LEU A 472 0.94 -30.38 33.98
C LEU A 472 0.68 -31.90 34.03
N THR A 473 1.63 -32.74 33.61
CA THR A 473 1.46 -34.21 33.59
C THR A 473 2.24 -34.93 34.68
N SER A 474 3.14 -34.24 35.40
CA SER A 474 3.80 -34.81 36.57
C SER A 474 2.92 -34.68 37.82
N ASN A 475 2.20 -35.75 38.16
CA ASN A 475 1.48 -35.90 39.44
C ASN A 475 2.43 -36.18 40.63
N THR A 476 3.68 -35.75 40.57
CA THR A 476 4.65 -35.97 41.64
C THR A 476 4.49 -34.94 42.75
N PRO A 477 4.46 -35.34 44.04
CA PRO A 477 4.32 -34.43 45.17
C PRO A 477 5.45 -33.40 45.23
N MET A 478 5.09 -32.17 45.62
CA MET A 478 5.90 -30.93 45.58
C MET A 478 7.29 -31.03 46.24
N ASP A 479 7.51 -31.99 47.14
CA ASP A 479 8.75 -32.08 47.92
C ASP A 479 9.94 -32.68 47.15
N ALA A 480 9.73 -33.24 45.95
CA ALA A 480 10.80 -33.83 45.12
C ALA A 480 11.26 -32.91 43.96
N VAL A 481 10.68 -31.71 43.79
CA VAL A 481 10.88 -30.88 42.58
C VAL A 481 12.11 -29.97 42.67
N VAL A 482 12.69 -29.77 43.87
CA VAL A 482 13.84 -28.87 44.06
C VAL A 482 15.13 -29.42 43.43
N GLU A 483 15.27 -30.74 43.24
CA GLU A 483 16.45 -31.33 42.57
C GLU A 483 16.28 -31.53 41.05
N GLY A 484 15.06 -31.47 40.51
CA GLY A 484 14.79 -31.67 39.06
C GLY A 484 14.81 -30.39 38.21
N GLY A 485 14.77 -29.20 38.83
CA GLY A 485 14.68 -27.91 38.14
C GLY A 485 15.90 -27.51 37.30
N VAL A 486 17.02 -28.24 37.41
CA VAL A 486 18.29 -27.91 36.74
C VAL A 486 18.34 -28.42 35.29
N GLU A 487 17.49 -29.38 34.89
CA GLU A 487 17.55 -29.97 33.55
C GLU A 487 16.83 -29.16 32.45
N CYS A 488 15.78 -28.38 32.78
CA CYS A 488 15.14 -27.51 31.79
C CYS A 488 16.01 -26.30 31.41
N THR A 489 16.89 -25.85 32.31
CA THR A 489 17.84 -24.76 32.06
C THR A 489 18.97 -25.16 31.11
N ARG A 490 19.17 -26.46 30.85
CA ARG A 490 20.16 -26.95 29.88
C ARG A 490 19.62 -27.08 28.44
N LEU A 491 18.32 -26.93 28.22
CA LEU A 491 17.67 -27.08 26.91
C LEU A 491 17.18 -25.75 26.28
N SER A 492 17.30 -24.62 26.99
CA SER A 492 17.13 -23.26 26.46
C SER A 492 18.46 -22.67 26.01
#